data_AF-A0A0A0K581-F1
#
_entry.id   AF-A0A0A0K581-F1
#
_cell.length_a   1.000
_cell.length_b   1.000
_cell.length_c   1.000
_cell.angle_alpha   90.00
_cell.angle_beta   90.00
_cell.angle_gamma   90.00
#
_symmetry.space_group_name_H-M   'P 1'
#
loop_
_entity.id
_entity.type
_entity.pdbx_description
1 polymer ?
#
loop_
_entity_poly.entity_id
_entity_poly.type
_entity_poly.pdbx_seq_one_letter_code
_entity_poly.pdbx_strand_id
1 'polypeptide(L)'
;MADVMLMKEIEDSAGRLGIDLSQVDFDAIRLPPGENFGIISDDEEVLQEESLEFDSGFGNIIVVDNLPVVPPEKFEKLEGVVRKIFGQIGVIKDDGLWMPVDPTTTKTLGYCFIEYGTPQEAELAKEKTDGYKLDRAHIFTVNMFEEFNRLVKVPDEWAPPEINPYTPGENLQQWLTDEKARDQFVIRSGSDTEVFWNDARHLKPEPVYKRPYWTESFVQWSSLGTYLATIHRQGAAVWGGAGTFNRLMRFAHQQVKLIDFSPGEKYLVTYSSHEPNNPRDANRIVINIFDVRTGKVMRDFKGSPDDFVTGGTGGVAGVSWPLFRWDGGKDDKYFARIGKNVISVYETETFSLVDKKSLKVENVMDFCWSPTDPIIALFVPELGGGNQPARVSLVQIPNKEELRQKNLFSVSDCKMYWQSNGDYLAVKVDRYTKTKKSTYSGFELFRIKERDIPIEVLELENKNDKIIAFAWEPKGHRFAVIHGDNPKPDISFYSMRSTHSSGRVSKLTTLKGKQANALFWSPGGRFIILAGLKGFN
;
A
#
# COMPACT_ATOMS: atom_id res chain seq x y z
N MET A 1 8.14 -8.94 31.12
CA MET A 1 9.57 -9.05 30.75
C MET A 1 10.00 -10.47 31.08
N ALA A 2 9.89 -11.37 30.11
CA ALA A 2 10.56 -12.67 30.17
C ALA A 2 11.93 -12.49 29.51
N ASP A 3 13.01 -12.77 30.21
CA ASP A 3 14.35 -12.78 29.63
C ASP A 3 14.40 -13.89 28.57
N VAL A 4 14.65 -13.50 27.32
CA VAL A 4 14.83 -14.45 26.22
C VAL A 4 16.23 -15.07 26.40
N MET A 5 16.29 -16.26 27.00
CA MET A 5 17.54 -17.01 27.13
C MET A 5 18.08 -17.40 25.75
N LEU A 6 19.36 -17.12 25.51
CA LEU A 6 20.06 -17.55 24.30
C LEU A 6 20.30 -19.06 24.36
N MET A 7 20.20 -19.79 23.23
CA MET A 7 20.44 -21.25 23.17
C MET A 7 21.76 -21.68 23.83
N LYS A 8 22.78 -20.81 23.76
CA LYS A 8 24.06 -21.04 24.43
C LYS A 8 23.97 -21.08 25.97
N GLU A 9 23.10 -20.28 26.57
CA GLU A 9 22.87 -20.29 28.02
C GLU A 9 22.11 -21.54 28.48
N ILE A 10 21.27 -22.09 27.59
CA ILE A 10 20.58 -23.38 27.79
C ILE A 10 21.59 -24.52 27.73
N GLU A 11 22.49 -24.52 26.75
CA GLU A 11 23.58 -25.49 26.62
C GLU A 11 24.53 -25.45 27.83
N ASP A 12 24.95 -24.26 28.26
CA ASP A 12 25.82 -24.07 29.42
C ASP A 12 25.13 -24.51 30.73
N SER A 13 23.83 -24.26 30.86
CA SER A 13 23.05 -24.69 32.02
C SER A 13 22.81 -26.21 32.04
N ALA A 14 22.53 -26.81 30.89
CA ALA A 14 22.39 -28.26 30.76
C ALA A 14 23.71 -28.98 31.06
N GLY A 15 24.83 -28.45 30.57
CA GLY A 15 26.18 -28.95 30.88
C GLY A 15 26.50 -28.90 32.38
N ARG A 16 26.11 -27.81 33.06
CA ARG A 16 26.27 -27.68 34.53
C ARG A 16 25.40 -28.65 35.32
N LEU A 17 24.23 -29.01 34.79
CA LEU A 17 23.30 -29.96 35.41
C LEU A 17 23.56 -31.42 35.00
N GLY A 18 24.57 -31.67 34.15
CA GLY A 18 24.90 -33.01 33.65
C GLY A 18 23.83 -33.60 32.74
N ILE A 19 23.01 -32.75 32.11
CA ILE A 19 21.92 -33.15 31.22
C ILE A 19 22.45 -33.14 29.80
N ASP A 20 22.43 -34.29 29.12
CA ASP A 20 22.75 -34.40 27.71
C ASP A 20 21.52 -34.02 26.87
N LEU A 21 21.53 -32.80 26.31
CA LEU A 21 20.45 -32.28 25.47
C LEU A 21 20.19 -33.12 24.22
N SER A 22 21.16 -33.92 23.76
CA SER A 22 20.98 -34.80 22.59
C SER A 22 20.15 -36.04 22.88
N GLN A 23 19.94 -36.37 24.16
CA GLN A 23 19.10 -37.48 24.61
C GLN A 23 17.72 -37.05 25.13
N VAL A 24 17.45 -35.74 25.12
CA VAL A 24 16.14 -35.21 25.49
C VAL A 24 15.22 -35.28 24.28
N ASP A 25 14.18 -36.11 24.38
CA ASP A 25 13.11 -36.13 23.40
C ASP A 25 12.16 -34.96 23.65
N PHE A 26 12.39 -33.86 22.94
CA PHE A 26 11.60 -32.64 23.05
C PHE A 26 10.13 -32.85 22.64
N ASP A 27 9.84 -33.85 21.79
CA ASP A 27 8.49 -34.15 21.32
C ASP A 27 7.67 -34.93 22.36
N ALA A 28 8.32 -35.51 23.38
CA ALA A 28 7.66 -36.20 24.48
C ALA A 28 7.24 -35.27 25.64
N ILE A 29 7.66 -34.00 25.62
CA ILE A 29 7.37 -33.03 26.69
C ILE A 29 5.93 -32.52 26.53
N ARG A 30 5.04 -32.94 27.45
CA ARG A 30 3.66 -32.45 27.55
C ARG A 30 3.55 -31.45 28.69
N LEU A 31 3.19 -30.22 28.38
CA LEU A 31 2.88 -29.21 29.40
C LEU A 31 1.48 -29.48 30.02
N PRO A 32 1.24 -29.11 31.28
CA PRO A 32 -0.09 -29.15 31.88
C PRO A 32 -1.05 -28.22 31.13
N PRO A 33 -2.34 -28.58 30.97
CA PRO A 33 -3.30 -27.71 30.31
C PRO A 33 -3.42 -26.36 31.04
N GLY A 34 -3.17 -25.25 30.34
CA GLY A 34 -3.38 -23.89 30.85
C GLY A 34 -2.17 -23.19 31.50
N GLU A 35 -0.99 -23.82 31.53
CA GLU A 35 0.23 -23.21 32.07
C GLU A 35 1.13 -22.68 30.93
N ASN A 36 1.22 -21.36 30.80
CA ASN A 36 1.96 -20.66 29.73
C ASN A 36 3.21 -19.89 30.21
N PHE A 37 3.64 -20.09 31.47
CA PHE A 37 4.89 -19.55 32.05
C PHE A 37 5.16 -18.05 31.77
N GLY A 38 4.11 -17.25 31.53
CA GLY A 38 4.21 -15.82 31.22
C GLY A 38 4.64 -15.48 29.79
N ILE A 39 4.67 -16.46 28.88
CA ILE A 39 4.91 -16.26 27.44
C ILE A 39 3.55 -16.33 26.73
N ILE A 40 3.00 -15.17 26.39
CA ILE A 40 1.78 -15.04 25.59
C ILE A 40 2.18 -15.31 24.14
N SER A 41 1.56 -16.30 23.49
CA SER A 41 1.74 -16.55 22.05
C SER A 41 1.09 -15.41 21.26
N ASP A 42 1.79 -14.86 20.26
CA ASP A 42 1.27 -13.81 19.35
C ASP A 42 -0.03 -14.22 18.63
N ASP A 43 -0.34 -15.52 18.60
CA ASP A 43 -1.60 -16.04 18.05
C ASP A 43 -2.81 -15.84 18.98
N GLU A 44 -2.63 -15.75 20.31
CA GLU A 44 -3.75 -15.59 21.25
C GLU A 44 -4.28 -14.15 21.32
N GLU A 45 -3.44 -13.14 21.08
CA GLU A 45 -3.89 -11.74 20.98
C GLU A 45 -4.75 -11.50 19.72
N VAL A 46 -4.44 -12.20 18.62
CA VAL A 46 -5.24 -12.15 17.38
C VAL A 46 -6.56 -12.88 17.54
N LEU A 47 -6.59 -14.00 18.29
CA LEU A 47 -7.81 -14.75 18.60
C LEU A 47 -8.74 -14.02 19.59
N GLN A 48 -8.25 -13.04 20.36
CA GLN A 48 -9.10 -12.26 21.26
C GLN A 48 -9.78 -11.08 20.56
N GLU A 49 -9.17 -10.47 19.54
CA GLU A 49 -9.79 -9.38 18.76
C GLU A 49 -10.61 -9.88 17.56
N GLU A 50 -10.19 -10.97 16.93
CA GLU A 50 -11.06 -11.77 16.09
C GLU A 50 -11.59 -12.92 16.94
N SER A 51 -12.68 -12.67 17.67
CA SER A 51 -13.65 -13.73 17.91
C SER A 51 -14.20 -14.17 16.54
N LEU A 52 -13.39 -14.92 15.79
CA LEU A 52 -13.85 -15.92 14.87
C LEU A 52 -14.76 -16.79 15.73
N GLU A 53 -16.06 -16.45 15.73
CA GLU A 53 -17.11 -17.37 16.09
C GLU A 53 -16.82 -18.60 15.23
N PHE A 54 -16.12 -19.57 15.82
CA PHE A 54 -16.13 -20.93 15.30
C PHE A 54 -17.61 -21.22 15.17
N ASP A 55 -18.07 -21.30 13.91
CA ASP A 55 -19.43 -21.69 13.53
C ASP A 55 -19.74 -22.91 14.38
N SER A 56 -20.49 -22.67 15.45
CA SER A 56 -20.82 -23.73 16.35
C SER A 56 -21.73 -24.58 15.48
N GLY A 57 -21.51 -25.90 15.38
CA GLY A 57 -22.29 -26.74 14.45
C GLY A 57 -23.82 -26.76 14.66
N PHE A 58 -24.32 -25.84 15.48
CA PHE A 58 -25.69 -25.54 15.86
C PHE A 58 -26.32 -24.38 15.08
N GLY A 59 -25.68 -23.80 14.06
CA GLY A 59 -26.31 -22.81 13.15
C GLY A 59 -27.59 -23.29 12.45
N ASN A 60 -27.86 -24.60 12.49
CA ASN A 60 -29.08 -25.24 11.98
C ASN A 60 -30.21 -25.37 13.03
N ILE A 61 -29.96 -24.95 14.28
CA ILE A 61 -30.86 -25.18 15.41
C ILE A 61 -31.52 -23.87 15.84
N ILE A 62 -32.85 -23.91 15.93
CA ILE A 62 -33.65 -22.85 16.54
C ILE A 62 -34.17 -23.29 17.91
N VAL A 63 -34.33 -22.32 18.80
CA VAL A 63 -35.00 -22.46 20.10
C VAL A 63 -36.33 -21.75 20.02
N VAL A 64 -37.40 -22.48 20.29
CA VAL A 64 -38.78 -21.95 20.32
C VAL A 64 -39.23 -21.91 21.78
N ASP A 65 -39.47 -20.72 22.29
CA ASP A 65 -39.92 -20.47 23.66
C ASP A 65 -41.43 -20.16 23.70
N ASN A 66 -42.01 -20.22 24.90
CA ASN A 66 -43.42 -19.98 25.21
C ASN A 66 -44.41 -21.00 24.59
N LEU A 67 -44.00 -22.27 24.57
CA LEU A 67 -44.87 -23.41 24.28
C LEU A 67 -45.75 -23.77 25.49
N PRO A 68 -46.96 -24.32 25.27
CA PRO A 68 -47.81 -24.81 26.34
C PRO A 68 -47.14 -25.90 27.21
N VAL A 69 -47.23 -25.73 28.53
CA VAL A 69 -46.78 -26.73 29.51
C VAL A 69 -47.83 -27.84 29.63
N VAL A 70 -47.50 -29.04 29.15
CA VAL A 70 -48.44 -30.17 29.04
C VAL A 70 -47.97 -31.41 29.81
N PRO A 71 -48.89 -32.23 30.36
CA PRO A 71 -48.57 -33.53 30.94
C PRO A 71 -48.25 -34.59 29.85
N PRO A 72 -47.65 -35.73 30.21
CA PRO A 72 -47.17 -36.75 29.25
C PRO A 72 -48.24 -37.22 28.26
N GLU A 73 -49.48 -37.36 28.71
CA GLU A 73 -50.63 -37.80 27.88
C GLU A 73 -50.94 -36.87 26.70
N LYS A 74 -50.49 -35.60 26.77
CA LYS A 74 -50.71 -34.58 25.74
C LYS A 74 -49.43 -34.23 24.98
N PHE A 75 -48.30 -34.85 25.33
CA PHE A 75 -47.00 -34.60 24.72
C PHE A 75 -47.02 -34.89 23.21
N GLU A 76 -47.45 -36.09 22.81
CA GLU A 76 -47.51 -36.48 21.38
C GLU A 76 -48.41 -35.53 20.56
N LYS A 77 -49.48 -34.99 21.17
CA LYS A 77 -50.36 -34.03 20.51
C LYS A 77 -49.68 -32.69 20.31
N LEU A 78 -48.95 -32.20 21.30
CA LEU A 78 -48.20 -30.94 21.20
C LEU A 78 -47.06 -31.07 20.19
N GLU A 79 -46.32 -32.18 20.24
CA GLU A 79 -45.25 -32.50 19.29
C GLU A 79 -45.78 -32.53 17.85
N GLY A 80 -46.92 -33.18 17.61
CA GLY A 80 -47.56 -33.19 16.30
C GLY A 80 -47.97 -31.81 15.79
N VAL A 81 -48.42 -30.91 16.69
CA VAL A 81 -48.77 -29.54 16.33
C VAL A 81 -47.53 -28.73 15.96
N VAL A 82 -46.46 -28.80 16.77
CA VAL A 82 -45.19 -28.10 16.51
C VAL A 82 -44.57 -28.62 15.21
N ARG A 83 -44.50 -29.93 15.01
CA ARG A 83 -43.96 -30.54 13.78
C ARG A 83 -44.76 -30.12 12.54
N LYS A 84 -46.08 -29.93 12.65
CA LYS A 84 -46.92 -29.46 11.54
C LYS A 84 -46.68 -27.99 11.20
N ILE A 85 -46.47 -27.13 12.20
CA ILE A 85 -46.23 -25.69 12.00
C ILE A 85 -44.84 -25.48 11.39
N PHE A 86 -43.81 -26.06 12.01
CA PHE A 86 -42.41 -25.87 11.60
C PHE A 86 -42.03 -26.71 10.36
N GLY A 87 -42.74 -27.82 10.11
CA GLY A 87 -42.59 -28.65 8.91
C GLY A 87 -43.20 -28.06 7.63
N GLN A 88 -44.02 -27.00 7.73
CA GLN A 88 -44.46 -26.23 6.55
C GLN A 88 -43.38 -25.30 6.00
N ILE A 89 -42.37 -24.98 6.80
CA ILE A 89 -41.37 -23.96 6.49
C ILE A 89 -40.05 -24.60 6.02
N GLY A 90 -39.66 -25.72 6.62
CA GLY A 90 -38.46 -26.46 6.26
C GLY A 90 -38.55 -27.93 6.65
N VAL A 91 -37.62 -28.74 6.15
CA VAL A 91 -37.54 -30.16 6.50
C VAL A 91 -36.82 -30.33 7.83
N ILE A 92 -37.57 -30.69 8.87
CA ILE A 92 -37.01 -31.04 10.19
C ILE A 92 -36.32 -32.40 10.05
N LYS A 93 -35.08 -32.52 10.55
CA LYS A 93 -34.35 -33.80 10.52
C LYS A 93 -35.07 -34.90 11.31
N ASP A 94 -34.78 -36.15 10.99
CA ASP A 94 -35.21 -37.30 11.80
C ASP A 94 -34.64 -37.13 13.23
N ASP A 95 -35.49 -37.26 14.24
CA ASP A 95 -35.22 -36.92 15.65
C ASP A 95 -34.79 -35.46 15.94
N GLY A 96 -34.92 -34.56 14.97
CA GLY A 96 -34.52 -33.14 15.08
C GLY A 96 -35.48 -32.24 15.87
N LEU A 97 -36.52 -32.76 16.51
CA LEU A 97 -37.44 -32.00 17.37
C LEU A 97 -37.31 -32.52 18.80
N TRP A 98 -36.72 -31.71 19.68
CA TRP A 98 -36.52 -32.10 21.08
C TRP A 98 -37.24 -31.14 22.03
N MET A 99 -38.10 -31.70 22.89
CA MET A 99 -38.82 -30.97 23.92
C MET A 99 -38.38 -31.45 25.32
N PRO A 100 -37.64 -30.63 26.07
CA PRO A 100 -37.27 -30.99 27.44
C PRO A 100 -38.49 -31.11 28.38
N VAL A 101 -38.41 -32.09 29.26
CA VAL A 101 -39.40 -32.39 30.31
C VAL A 101 -38.77 -32.24 31.69
N ASP A 102 -39.53 -31.73 32.64
CA ASP A 102 -39.12 -31.62 34.05
C ASP A 102 -39.02 -33.02 34.68
N PRO A 103 -37.85 -33.40 35.24
CA PRO A 103 -37.65 -34.70 35.91
C PRO A 103 -38.60 -34.95 37.10
N THR A 104 -39.12 -33.88 37.70
CA THR A 104 -39.90 -33.93 38.95
C THR A 104 -41.40 -33.93 38.70
N THR A 105 -41.85 -33.14 37.73
CA THR A 105 -43.28 -32.93 37.46
C THR A 105 -43.78 -33.66 36.22
N THR A 106 -42.87 -34.27 35.45
CA THR A 106 -43.10 -34.95 34.17
C THR A 106 -43.86 -34.11 33.13
N LYS A 107 -43.88 -32.78 33.29
CA LYS A 107 -44.47 -31.82 32.36
C LYS A 107 -43.40 -31.22 31.44
N THR A 108 -43.80 -30.71 30.28
CA THR A 108 -42.90 -29.97 29.38
C THR A 108 -42.44 -28.64 29.99
N LEU A 109 -41.21 -28.22 29.72
CA LEU A 109 -40.65 -26.98 30.26
C LEU A 109 -41.02 -25.71 29.48
N GLY A 110 -41.87 -25.84 28.45
CA GLY A 110 -42.39 -24.70 27.70
C GLY A 110 -41.48 -24.17 26.59
N TYR A 111 -40.41 -24.88 26.25
CA TYR A 111 -39.55 -24.58 25.10
C TYR A 111 -39.18 -25.85 24.34
N CYS A 112 -38.79 -25.72 23.06
CA CYS A 112 -38.26 -26.82 22.26
C CYS A 112 -37.10 -26.40 21.38
N PHE A 113 -36.35 -27.39 20.91
CA PHE A 113 -35.27 -27.24 19.94
C PHE A 113 -35.68 -27.91 18.63
N ILE A 114 -35.43 -27.23 17.52
CA ILE A 114 -35.73 -27.73 16.19
C ILE A 114 -34.46 -27.63 15.33
N GLU A 115 -34.00 -28.77 14.84
CA GLU A 115 -32.87 -28.88 13.92
C GLU A 115 -33.34 -29.05 12.48
N TYR A 116 -32.89 -28.14 11.62
CA TYR A 116 -33.13 -28.17 10.18
C TYR A 116 -31.97 -28.79 9.40
N GLY A 117 -32.22 -29.09 8.13
CA GLY A 117 -31.18 -29.59 7.21
C GLY A 117 -30.11 -28.55 6.91
N THR A 118 -30.49 -27.27 6.88
CA THR A 118 -29.60 -26.16 6.49
C THR A 118 -29.78 -24.91 7.37
N PRO A 119 -28.76 -24.04 7.50
CA PRO A 119 -28.87 -22.84 8.33
C PRO A 119 -29.91 -21.84 7.78
N GLN A 120 -30.05 -21.79 6.45
CA GLN A 120 -30.99 -20.90 5.77
C GLN A 120 -32.46 -21.27 6.08
N GLU A 121 -32.75 -22.57 6.27
CA GLU A 121 -34.08 -23.02 6.69
C GLU A 121 -34.38 -22.62 8.14
N ALA A 122 -33.37 -22.68 9.03
CA ALA A 122 -33.48 -22.25 10.41
C ALA A 122 -33.74 -20.73 10.52
N GLU A 123 -33.01 -19.90 9.76
CA GLU A 123 -33.25 -18.46 9.67
C GLU A 123 -34.66 -18.13 9.15
N LEU A 124 -35.10 -18.81 8.09
CA LEU A 124 -36.43 -18.62 7.52
C LEU A 124 -37.55 -19.06 8.49
N ALA A 125 -37.31 -20.11 9.27
CA ALA A 125 -38.21 -20.55 10.32
C ALA A 125 -38.34 -19.50 11.42
N LYS A 126 -37.22 -18.94 11.90
CA LYS A 126 -37.21 -17.83 12.85
C LYS A 126 -38.02 -16.63 12.33
N GLU A 127 -37.72 -16.15 11.13
CA GLU A 127 -38.39 -14.96 10.56
C GLU A 127 -39.91 -15.12 10.43
N LYS A 128 -40.39 -16.32 10.09
CA LYS A 128 -41.82 -16.58 9.87
C LYS A 128 -42.60 -16.97 11.12
N THR A 129 -41.94 -17.49 12.16
CA THR A 129 -42.62 -18.04 13.34
C THR A 129 -42.39 -17.26 14.62
N ASP A 130 -41.43 -16.33 14.63
CA ASP A 130 -41.28 -15.40 15.73
C ASP A 130 -42.52 -14.48 15.84
N GLY A 131 -43.14 -14.45 17.01
CA GLY A 131 -44.42 -13.77 17.25
C GLY A 131 -45.67 -14.54 16.80
N TYR A 132 -45.55 -15.81 16.38
CA TYR A 132 -46.70 -16.64 16.00
C TYR A 132 -47.61 -16.93 17.20
N LYS A 133 -48.90 -16.63 17.08
CA LYS A 133 -49.89 -16.82 18.15
C LYS A 133 -50.55 -18.20 18.04
N LEU A 134 -50.17 -19.13 18.92
CA LEU A 134 -50.81 -20.43 19.01
C LEU A 134 -52.19 -20.32 19.67
N ASP A 135 -52.28 -19.53 20.74
CA ASP A 135 -53.53 -19.14 21.38
C ASP A 135 -53.40 -17.73 22.00
N ARG A 136 -54.33 -17.34 22.90
CA ARG A 136 -54.32 -16.02 23.54
C ARG A 136 -53.18 -15.84 24.56
N ALA A 137 -52.63 -16.93 25.10
CA ALA A 137 -51.61 -16.94 26.15
C ALA A 137 -50.21 -17.31 25.62
N HIS A 138 -50.14 -18.11 24.55
CA HIS A 138 -48.90 -18.66 24.00
C HIS A 138 -48.58 -18.00 22.66
N ILE A 139 -47.61 -17.09 22.69
CA ILE A 139 -47.04 -16.41 21.53
C ILE A 139 -45.59 -16.87 21.43
N PHE A 140 -45.24 -17.55 20.33
CA PHE A 140 -43.90 -18.11 20.16
C PHE A 140 -42.86 -17.01 20.09
N THR A 141 -41.74 -17.23 20.78
CA THR A 141 -40.53 -16.43 20.63
C THR A 141 -39.45 -17.35 20.10
N VAL A 142 -38.90 -17.05 18.93
CA VAL A 142 -37.97 -17.95 18.23
C VAL A 142 -36.61 -17.29 18.08
N ASN A 143 -35.57 -17.93 18.60
CA ASN A 143 -34.19 -17.45 18.55
C ASN A 143 -33.27 -18.50 17.93
N MET A 144 -32.16 -18.07 17.35
CA MET A 144 -31.12 -19.01 16.90
C MET A 144 -30.37 -19.52 18.12
N PHE A 145 -29.98 -20.79 18.14
CA PHE A 145 -29.24 -21.36 19.27
C PHE A 145 -27.90 -20.63 19.51
N GLU A 146 -27.24 -20.17 18.45
CA GLU A 146 -25.96 -19.45 18.55
C GLU A 146 -26.09 -18.09 19.26
N GLU A 147 -27.24 -17.42 19.11
CA GLU A 147 -27.51 -16.14 19.75
C GLU A 147 -27.61 -16.27 21.27
N PHE A 148 -27.84 -17.47 21.82
CA PHE A 148 -27.96 -17.70 23.25
C PHE A 148 -26.71 -17.22 24.02
N ASN A 149 -25.52 -17.61 23.57
CA ASN A 149 -24.28 -17.22 24.23
C ASN A 149 -24.02 -15.70 24.15
N ARG A 150 -24.45 -15.08 23.05
CA ARG A 150 -24.36 -13.62 22.88
C ARG A 150 -25.31 -12.92 23.84
N LEU A 151 -26.56 -13.35 23.90
CA LEU A 151 -27.60 -12.77 24.75
C LEU A 151 -27.27 -12.91 26.25
N VAL A 152 -26.73 -14.06 26.68
CA VAL A 152 -26.29 -14.29 28.07
C VAL A 152 -25.14 -13.37 28.48
N LYS A 153 -24.30 -12.94 27.52
CA LYS A 153 -23.18 -12.03 27.77
C LYS A 153 -23.57 -10.55 27.74
N VAL A 154 -24.80 -10.20 27.32
CA VAL A 154 -25.26 -8.81 27.34
C VAL A 154 -25.62 -8.42 28.77
N PRO A 155 -24.99 -7.39 29.35
CA PRO A 155 -25.37 -6.89 30.67
C PRO A 155 -26.79 -6.30 30.67
N ASP A 156 -27.57 -6.53 31.73
CA ASP A 156 -28.93 -5.98 31.88
C ASP A 156 -28.96 -4.45 32.01
N GLU A 157 -27.85 -3.84 32.46
CA GLU A 157 -27.72 -2.39 32.63
C GLU A 157 -26.86 -1.78 31.51
N TRP A 158 -27.42 -0.77 30.83
CA TRP A 158 -26.68 -0.01 29.82
C TRP A 158 -25.60 0.85 30.49
N ALA A 159 -24.34 0.62 30.12
CA ALA A 159 -23.24 1.51 30.47
C ALA A 159 -22.83 2.37 29.25
N PRO A 160 -22.58 3.69 29.44
CA PRO A 160 -22.00 4.50 28.38
C PRO A 160 -20.61 3.95 28.02
N PRO A 161 -20.24 3.93 26.72
CA PRO A 161 -18.93 3.44 26.30
C PRO A 161 -17.83 4.25 26.97
N GLU A 162 -16.85 3.56 27.56
CA GLU A 162 -15.69 4.21 28.17
C GLU A 162 -14.90 4.94 27.08
N ILE A 163 -14.79 6.27 27.22
CA ILE A 163 -13.93 7.07 26.36
C ILE A 163 -12.50 6.77 26.80
N ASN A 164 -11.77 5.99 26.00
CA ASN A 164 -10.36 5.73 26.25
C ASN A 164 -9.62 7.06 26.45
N PRO A 165 -8.86 7.22 27.55
CA PRO A 165 -8.10 8.44 27.79
C PRO A 165 -7.10 8.64 26.65
N TYR A 166 -7.02 9.88 26.16
CA TYR A 166 -6.08 10.23 25.08
C TYR A 166 -4.64 9.98 25.56
N THR A 167 -3.99 9.01 24.93
CA THR A 167 -2.54 8.82 25.05
C THR A 167 -1.86 9.69 24.00
N PRO A 168 -1.03 10.66 24.39
CA PRO A 168 -0.23 11.41 23.43
C PRO A 168 0.62 10.45 22.61
N GLY A 169 0.46 10.49 21.29
CA GLY A 169 1.30 9.69 20.39
C GLY A 169 2.77 10.09 20.53
N GLU A 170 3.67 9.14 20.29
CA GLU A 170 5.10 9.44 20.21
C GLU A 170 5.38 10.48 19.11
N ASN A 171 6.41 11.30 19.32
CA ASN A 171 6.83 12.27 18.32
C ASN A 171 7.51 11.56 17.14
N LEU A 172 6.75 11.41 16.05
CA LEU A 172 7.21 10.77 14.80
C LEU A 172 8.35 11.53 14.11
N GLN A 173 8.53 12.81 14.44
CA GLN A 173 9.53 13.69 13.85
C GLN A 173 10.69 14.00 14.81
N GLN A 174 10.79 13.28 15.94
CA GLN A 174 11.87 13.51 16.90
C GLN A 174 13.26 13.37 16.28
N TRP A 175 13.41 12.55 15.23
CA TRP A 175 14.68 12.42 14.54
C TRP A 175 15.19 13.74 13.92
N LEU A 176 14.29 14.69 13.58
CA LEU A 176 14.66 16.03 13.13
C LEU A 176 15.28 16.89 14.23
N THR A 177 15.09 16.52 15.50
CA THR A 177 15.65 17.22 16.67
C THR A 177 17.00 16.66 17.12
N ASP A 178 17.55 15.67 16.39
CA ASP A 178 18.89 15.14 16.68
C ASP A 178 19.94 16.27 16.62
N GLU A 179 20.62 16.52 17.74
CA GLU A 179 21.61 17.61 17.85
C GLU A 179 22.75 17.48 16.84
N LYS A 180 23.04 16.25 16.40
CA LYS A 180 24.08 15.93 15.43
C LYS A 180 23.59 15.97 13.98
N ALA A 181 22.28 16.19 13.75
CA ALA A 181 21.63 16.19 12.44
C ALA A 181 22.01 14.98 11.56
N ARG A 182 21.99 13.78 12.16
CA ARG A 182 22.35 12.52 11.50
C ARG A 182 21.17 11.98 10.69
N ASP A 183 21.48 11.29 9.59
CA ASP A 183 20.47 10.53 8.85
C ASP A 183 20.27 9.14 9.45
N GLN A 184 19.03 8.64 9.46
CA GLN A 184 18.75 7.24 9.73
C GLN A 184 18.76 6.44 8.42
N PHE A 185 19.22 5.20 8.49
CA PHE A 185 19.13 4.26 7.38
C PHE A 185 18.70 2.89 7.88
N VAL A 186 18.00 2.15 7.01
CA VAL A 186 17.52 0.80 7.30
C VAL A 186 18.38 -0.22 6.57
N ILE A 187 18.77 -1.27 7.27
CA ILE A 187 19.40 -2.46 6.70
C ILE A 187 18.44 -3.62 6.89
N ARG A 188 18.28 -4.42 5.82
CA ARG A 188 17.64 -5.72 5.90
C ARG A 188 18.63 -6.79 5.48
N SER A 189 18.82 -7.78 6.34
CA SER A 189 19.71 -8.93 6.11
C SER A 189 18.98 -10.21 6.49
N GLY A 190 18.56 -10.99 5.49
CA GLY A 190 17.75 -12.19 5.73
C GLY A 190 16.41 -11.84 6.39
N SER A 191 16.17 -12.40 7.57
CA SER A 191 15.00 -12.13 8.42
C SER A 191 15.14 -10.89 9.30
N ASP A 192 16.35 -10.37 9.49
CA ASP A 192 16.59 -9.24 10.39
C ASP A 192 16.41 -7.91 9.66
N THR A 193 15.71 -6.98 10.32
CA THR A 193 15.60 -5.60 9.89
C THR A 193 16.07 -4.69 11.02
N GLU A 194 17.00 -3.80 10.70
CA GLU A 194 17.70 -2.94 11.65
C GLU A 194 17.73 -1.50 11.14
N VAL A 195 17.46 -0.55 12.03
CA VAL A 195 17.57 0.89 11.76
C VAL A 195 18.77 1.44 12.53
N PHE A 196 19.62 2.20 11.85
CA PHE A 196 20.84 2.78 12.41
C PHE A 196 20.90 4.28 12.16
N TRP A 197 21.52 5.02 13.08
CA TRP A 197 22.01 6.37 12.81
C TRP A 197 23.32 6.32 12.04
N ASN A 198 23.46 7.21 11.06
CA ASN A 198 24.70 7.44 10.35
C ASN A 198 25.59 8.47 11.08
N ASP A 199 26.42 8.01 12.02
CA ASP A 199 27.46 8.86 12.61
C ASP A 199 28.73 8.84 11.74
N ALA A 200 28.74 9.70 10.71
CA ALA A 200 29.85 9.84 9.78
C ALA A 200 31.17 10.27 10.46
N ARG A 201 31.13 10.90 11.65
CA ARG A 201 32.33 11.36 12.36
C ARG A 201 33.03 10.22 13.08
N HIS A 202 32.25 9.32 13.67
CA HIS A 202 32.78 8.18 14.42
C HIS A 202 32.94 6.92 13.57
N LEU A 203 32.43 6.91 12.33
CA LEU A 203 32.43 5.76 11.41
C LEU A 203 31.85 4.49 12.05
N LYS A 204 30.93 4.67 13.00
CA LYS A 204 30.27 3.59 13.73
C LYS A 204 28.76 3.75 13.59
N PRO A 205 28.05 2.72 13.11
CA PRO A 205 26.60 2.73 13.10
C PRO A 205 26.10 2.61 14.54
N GLU A 206 25.18 3.48 14.92
CA GLU A 206 24.51 3.42 16.23
C GLU A 206 23.12 2.81 16.02
N PRO A 207 22.82 1.63 16.61
CA PRO A 207 21.53 0.98 16.41
C PRO A 207 20.43 1.79 17.09
N VAL A 208 19.35 2.05 16.36
CA VAL A 208 18.12 2.67 16.88
C VAL A 208 17.14 1.59 17.28
N TYR A 209 16.89 0.65 16.35
CA TYR A 209 15.90 -0.39 16.54
C TYR A 209 16.27 -1.62 15.72
N LYS A 210 16.07 -2.80 16.29
CA LYS A 210 16.28 -4.09 15.63
C LYS A 210 15.07 -4.96 15.89
N ARG A 211 14.54 -5.59 14.83
CA ARG A 211 13.49 -6.58 14.96
C ARG A 211 13.67 -7.74 13.97
N PRO A 212 13.72 -8.99 14.44
CA PRO A 212 13.68 -10.16 13.58
C PRO A 212 12.27 -10.35 12.99
N TYR A 213 12.19 -10.85 11.76
CA TYR A 213 10.93 -11.13 11.04
C TYR A 213 9.98 -9.94 10.97
N TRP A 214 10.51 -8.72 10.93
CA TRP A 214 9.69 -7.51 10.90
C TRP A 214 8.92 -7.33 9.59
N THR A 215 9.41 -7.91 8.49
CA THR A 215 8.73 -7.96 7.20
C THR A 215 9.02 -9.28 6.51
N GLU A 216 8.05 -9.77 5.75
CA GLU A 216 8.23 -10.94 4.90
C GLU A 216 8.90 -10.58 3.56
N SER A 217 8.66 -9.38 3.03
CA SER A 217 9.06 -9.03 1.66
C SER A 217 10.10 -7.92 1.55
N PHE A 218 9.78 -6.67 1.86
CA PHE A 218 10.72 -5.55 1.83
C PHE A 218 10.25 -4.42 2.76
N VAL A 219 11.17 -3.50 3.04
CA VAL A 219 10.91 -2.29 3.80
C VAL A 219 11.13 -1.06 2.94
N GLN A 220 10.36 0.00 3.21
CA GLN A 220 10.47 1.26 2.50
C GLN A 220 10.15 2.42 3.45
N TRP A 221 11.03 3.42 3.49
CA TRP A 221 10.74 4.69 4.13
C TRP A 221 9.74 5.49 3.29
N SER A 222 8.85 6.21 3.96
CA SER A 222 7.99 7.20 3.31
C SER A 222 8.80 8.38 2.77
N SER A 223 8.16 9.19 1.93
CA SER A 223 8.79 10.26 1.15
C SER A 223 9.48 11.34 1.99
N LEU A 224 9.01 11.61 3.22
CA LEU A 224 9.63 12.55 4.17
C LEU A 224 10.37 11.84 5.31
N GLY A 225 10.40 10.50 5.33
CA GLY A 225 11.07 9.72 6.36
C GLY A 225 10.34 9.65 7.70
N THR A 226 9.06 10.04 7.77
CA THR A 226 8.27 9.96 9.01
C THR A 226 7.85 8.52 9.34
N TYR A 227 7.63 7.70 8.31
CA TYR A 227 7.07 6.37 8.40
C TYR A 227 8.00 5.33 7.80
N LEU A 228 8.09 4.18 8.43
CA LEU A 228 8.69 2.98 7.85
C LEU A 228 7.57 2.00 7.51
N ALA A 229 7.49 1.55 6.27
CA ALA A 229 6.53 0.55 5.83
C ALA A 229 7.16 -0.85 5.77
N THR A 230 6.42 -1.84 6.25
CA THR A 230 6.76 -3.26 6.14
C THR A 230 5.66 -4.00 5.38
N ILE A 231 6.05 -4.96 4.55
CA ILE A 231 5.12 -5.75 3.74
C ILE A 231 4.97 -7.17 4.28
N HIS A 232 3.73 -7.64 4.34
CA HIS A 232 3.30 -8.95 4.85
C HIS A 232 2.27 -9.55 3.90
N ARG A 233 2.06 -10.87 3.96
CA ARG A 233 1.05 -11.56 3.12
C ARG A 233 -0.36 -11.00 3.30
N GLN A 234 -0.70 -10.59 4.52
CA GLN A 234 -2.01 -10.01 4.86
C GLN A 234 -2.15 -8.54 4.40
N GLY A 235 -1.05 -7.81 4.21
CA GLY A 235 -1.09 -6.38 3.92
C GLY A 235 0.21 -5.63 4.17
N ALA A 236 0.09 -4.31 4.29
CA ALA A 236 1.18 -3.43 4.67
C ALA A 236 0.96 -2.93 6.11
N ALA A 237 2.04 -2.69 6.84
CA ALA A 237 1.99 -2.02 8.13
C ALA A 237 2.95 -0.83 8.13
N VAL A 238 2.54 0.25 8.77
CA VAL A 238 3.34 1.46 8.95
C VAL A 238 3.74 1.60 10.41
N TRP A 239 5.01 1.91 10.61
CA TRP A 239 5.68 2.05 11.89
C TRP A 239 6.26 3.46 11.99
N GLY A 240 6.31 3.98 13.21
CA GLY A 240 6.94 5.26 13.50
C GLY A 240 7.10 5.46 15.00
N GLY A 241 7.87 6.47 15.36
CA GLY A 241 8.27 6.70 16.75
C GLY A 241 9.78 6.96 16.83
N ALA A 242 10.21 7.55 17.93
CA ALA A 242 11.56 8.10 18.03
C ALA A 242 12.65 7.06 18.26
N GLY A 243 12.29 5.93 18.88
CA GLY A 243 13.22 4.83 19.15
C GLY A 243 12.54 3.47 19.30
N THR A 244 11.22 3.42 19.48
CA THR A 244 10.45 2.18 19.69
C THR A 244 9.88 1.61 18.39
N PHE A 245 9.75 2.44 17.34
CA PHE A 245 9.07 2.09 16.09
C PHE A 245 7.74 1.38 16.34
N ASN A 246 6.85 2.03 17.08
CA ASN A 246 5.52 1.50 17.36
C ASN A 246 4.72 1.33 16.07
N ARG A 247 3.86 0.30 16.04
CA ARG A 247 2.94 0.09 14.93
C ARG A 247 1.88 1.18 14.96
N LEU A 248 1.87 2.04 13.95
CA LEU A 248 0.89 3.12 13.86
C LEU A 248 -0.40 2.65 13.19
N MET A 249 -0.28 1.92 12.08
CA MET A 249 -1.43 1.50 11.30
C MET A 249 -1.17 0.22 10.51
N ARG A 250 -2.24 -0.54 10.26
CA ARG A 250 -2.26 -1.71 9.37
C ARG A 250 -3.19 -1.44 8.19
N PHE A 251 -2.77 -1.85 7.01
CA PHE A 251 -3.52 -1.69 5.76
C PHE A 251 -3.80 -3.08 5.21
N ALA A 252 -5.02 -3.56 5.42
CA ALA A 252 -5.46 -4.87 4.97
C ALA A 252 -5.54 -4.91 3.44
N HIS A 253 -4.60 -5.63 2.82
CA HIS A 253 -4.58 -5.85 1.37
C HIS A 253 -3.76 -7.12 1.09
N GLN A 254 -4.42 -8.21 0.71
CA GLN A 254 -3.71 -9.46 0.53
C GLN A 254 -2.71 -9.42 -0.65
N GLN A 255 -1.54 -10.03 -0.45
CA GLN A 255 -0.51 -10.22 -1.47
C GLN A 255 0.04 -8.91 -2.09
N VAL A 256 0.23 -7.86 -1.28
CA VAL A 256 0.89 -6.63 -1.76
C VAL A 256 2.26 -6.94 -2.34
N LYS A 257 2.48 -6.51 -3.59
CA LYS A 257 3.77 -6.63 -4.28
C LYS A 257 4.54 -5.33 -4.32
N LEU A 258 3.86 -4.18 -4.40
CA LEU A 258 4.47 -2.86 -4.45
C LEU A 258 3.70 -1.87 -3.57
N ILE A 259 4.41 -0.89 -3.02
CA ILE A 259 3.84 0.25 -2.30
C ILE A 259 4.45 1.56 -2.77
N ASP A 260 3.70 2.64 -2.62
CA ASP A 260 4.15 4.00 -2.93
C ASP A 260 3.45 4.99 -1.99
N PHE A 261 4.21 5.96 -1.50
CA PHE A 261 3.70 7.00 -0.62
C PHE A 261 3.49 8.28 -1.41
N SER A 262 2.43 9.02 -1.09
CA SER A 262 2.29 10.37 -1.60
C SER A 262 3.43 11.27 -1.10
N PRO A 263 3.86 12.30 -1.86
CA PRO A 263 4.93 13.22 -1.46
C PRO A 263 4.75 13.89 -0.09
N GLY A 264 3.52 14.17 0.31
CA GLY A 264 3.15 14.70 1.63
C GLY A 264 2.82 13.64 2.69
N GLU A 265 3.00 12.35 2.38
CA GLU A 265 2.75 11.19 3.26
C GLU A 265 1.31 11.05 3.76
N LYS A 266 0.34 11.68 3.11
CA LYS A 266 -1.09 11.56 3.46
C LYS A 266 -1.68 10.23 3.01
N TYR A 267 -1.18 9.69 1.90
CA TYR A 267 -1.76 8.51 1.26
C TYR A 267 -0.72 7.42 0.99
N LEU A 268 -1.15 6.17 1.15
CA LEU A 268 -0.39 4.98 0.80
C LEU A 268 -1.10 4.25 -0.34
N VAL A 269 -0.41 4.10 -1.45
CA VAL A 269 -0.84 3.29 -2.58
C VAL A 269 -0.25 1.90 -2.42
N THR A 270 -1.09 0.88 -2.54
CA THR A 270 -0.67 -0.52 -2.49
C THR A 270 -1.12 -1.23 -3.76
N TYR A 271 -0.24 -2.03 -4.34
CA TYR A 271 -0.50 -2.79 -5.55
C TYR A 271 -0.43 -4.28 -5.24
N SER A 272 -1.50 -5.00 -5.59
CA SER A 272 -1.56 -6.46 -5.58
C SER A 272 -1.92 -6.97 -6.97
N SER A 273 -1.35 -8.10 -7.33
CA SER A 273 -1.72 -8.84 -8.53
C SER A 273 -2.04 -10.27 -8.12
N HIS A 274 -3.31 -10.65 -8.23
CA HIS A 274 -3.74 -12.01 -7.99
C HIS A 274 -3.64 -12.80 -9.29
N GLU A 275 -2.82 -13.86 -9.25
CA GLU A 275 -2.86 -14.90 -10.27
C GLU A 275 -4.11 -15.75 -10.01
N PRO A 276 -4.93 -16.00 -11.03
CA PRO A 276 -6.16 -16.73 -10.83
C PRO A 276 -5.84 -18.19 -10.53
N ASN A 277 -6.58 -18.77 -9.58
CA ASN A 277 -6.51 -20.19 -9.28
C ASN A 277 -6.95 -21.07 -10.48
N ASN A 278 -7.66 -20.48 -11.44
CA ASN A 278 -8.17 -21.14 -12.62
C ASN A 278 -7.49 -20.61 -13.89
N PRO A 279 -6.86 -21.44 -14.74
CA PRO A 279 -6.11 -21.00 -15.93
C PRO A 279 -6.95 -20.26 -17.00
N ARG A 280 -8.28 -20.21 -16.83
CA ARG A 280 -9.21 -19.52 -17.74
C ARG A 280 -9.55 -18.10 -17.31
N ASP A 281 -9.29 -17.74 -16.06
CA ASP A 281 -9.53 -16.38 -15.58
C ASP A 281 -8.32 -15.50 -15.90
N ALA A 282 -8.57 -14.22 -16.14
CA ALA A 282 -7.49 -13.25 -16.34
C ALA A 282 -6.90 -12.84 -14.98
N ASN A 283 -5.60 -12.53 -14.95
CA ASN A 283 -4.97 -11.89 -13.79
C ASN A 283 -5.78 -10.66 -13.38
N ARG A 284 -5.99 -10.48 -12.07
CA ARG A 284 -6.68 -9.32 -11.54
C ARG A 284 -5.70 -8.44 -10.77
N ILE A 285 -5.60 -7.20 -11.21
CA ILE A 285 -4.85 -6.17 -10.50
C ILE A 285 -5.82 -5.44 -9.57
N VAL A 286 -5.39 -5.28 -8.32
CA VAL A 286 -6.10 -4.51 -7.29
C VAL A 286 -5.13 -3.47 -6.74
N ILE A 287 -5.53 -2.21 -6.79
CA ILE A 287 -4.76 -1.09 -6.26
C ILE A 287 -5.63 -0.33 -5.29
N ASN A 288 -5.18 -0.22 -4.04
CA ASN A 288 -5.90 0.49 -3.00
C ASN A 288 -5.10 1.73 -2.58
N ILE A 289 -5.79 2.86 -2.49
CA ILE A 289 -5.29 4.10 -1.91
C ILE A 289 -5.87 4.22 -0.51
N PHE A 290 -4.99 4.19 0.48
CA PHE A 290 -5.33 4.33 1.90
C PHE A 290 -4.94 5.71 2.41
N ASP A 291 -5.73 6.25 3.34
CA ASP A 291 -5.27 7.34 4.21
C ASP A 291 -4.33 6.75 5.28
N VAL A 292 -3.09 7.25 5.31
CA VAL A 292 -2.02 6.73 6.19
C VAL A 292 -2.39 6.85 7.66
N ARG A 293 -3.09 7.93 8.03
CA ARG A 293 -3.41 8.22 9.43
C ARG A 293 -4.60 7.39 9.94
N THR A 294 -5.61 7.19 9.09
CA THR A 294 -6.84 6.51 9.51
C THR A 294 -6.88 5.03 9.13
N GLY A 295 -6.00 4.58 8.24
CA GLY A 295 -6.04 3.21 7.70
C GLY A 295 -7.19 2.96 6.72
N LYS A 296 -8.06 3.95 6.48
CA LYS A 296 -9.26 3.80 5.66
C LYS A 296 -8.90 3.71 4.18
N VAL A 297 -9.53 2.78 3.47
CA VAL A 297 -9.50 2.75 2.00
C VAL A 297 -10.28 3.96 1.49
N MET A 298 -9.58 4.89 0.85
CA MET A 298 -10.19 6.07 0.25
C MET A 298 -10.68 5.78 -1.16
N ARG A 299 -9.95 4.94 -1.91
CA ARG A 299 -10.32 4.52 -3.25
C ARG A 299 -9.66 3.20 -3.62
N ASP A 300 -10.40 2.35 -4.33
CA ASP A 300 -9.85 1.15 -4.97
C ASP A 300 -9.95 1.25 -6.51
N PHE A 301 -8.98 0.64 -7.17
CA PHE A 301 -8.94 0.47 -8.62
C PHE A 301 -8.72 -1.02 -8.91
N LYS A 302 -9.66 -1.61 -9.64
CA LYS A 302 -9.65 -3.03 -9.99
C LYS A 302 -9.78 -3.17 -11.50
N GLY A 303 -9.00 -4.06 -12.10
CA GLY A 303 -9.02 -4.24 -13.54
C GLY A 303 -8.08 -5.35 -13.99
N SER A 304 -8.06 -5.59 -15.30
CA SER A 304 -7.11 -6.49 -15.95
C SER A 304 -5.74 -5.80 -16.09
N PRO A 305 -4.63 -6.55 -16.23
CA PRO A 305 -3.32 -5.97 -16.55
C PRO A 305 -3.37 -5.00 -17.73
N ASP A 306 -4.12 -5.33 -18.78
CA ASP A 306 -4.24 -4.50 -19.98
C ASP A 306 -4.86 -3.11 -19.70
N ASP A 307 -5.70 -2.98 -18.66
CA ASP A 307 -6.28 -1.69 -18.23
C ASP A 307 -5.24 -0.77 -17.56
N PHE A 308 -4.14 -1.35 -17.08
CA PHE A 308 -3.06 -0.66 -16.36
C PHE A 308 -1.73 -0.66 -17.12
N VAL A 309 -1.60 -1.41 -18.23
CA VAL A 309 -0.45 -1.33 -19.12
C VAL A 309 -0.45 0.03 -19.81
N THR A 310 0.51 0.86 -19.44
CA THR A 310 0.77 2.17 -20.05
C THR A 310 2.17 2.15 -20.63
N GLY A 311 2.35 2.70 -21.84
CA GLY A 311 3.51 2.53 -22.74
C GLY A 311 4.88 3.05 -22.27
N GLY A 312 5.20 2.96 -20.98
CA GLY A 312 6.51 3.26 -20.41
C GLY A 312 7.42 2.02 -20.38
N THR A 313 8.70 2.22 -20.71
CA THR A 313 9.75 1.19 -20.62
C THR A 313 10.18 1.01 -19.17
N GLY A 314 9.62 0.05 -18.43
CA GLY A 314 10.21 -0.41 -17.15
C GLY A 314 9.22 -0.64 -16.01
N GLY A 315 8.22 -1.47 -16.23
CA GLY A 315 7.18 -1.81 -15.24
C GLY A 315 7.12 -3.28 -14.86
N VAL A 316 6.50 -3.62 -13.72
CA VAL A 316 6.21 -5.02 -13.34
C VAL A 316 5.06 -5.51 -14.22
N ALA A 317 5.25 -6.61 -14.95
CA ALA A 317 4.28 -7.16 -15.91
C ALA A 317 3.77 -6.13 -16.96
N GLY A 318 4.61 -5.16 -17.35
CA GLY A 318 4.25 -4.12 -18.32
C GLY A 318 3.56 -2.87 -17.74
N VAL A 319 3.28 -2.84 -16.43
CA VAL A 319 2.68 -1.69 -15.74
C VAL A 319 3.76 -0.77 -15.19
N SER A 320 3.85 0.47 -15.68
CA SER A 320 4.78 1.47 -15.16
C SER A 320 4.45 1.79 -13.69
N TRP A 321 5.44 1.61 -12.80
CA TRP A 321 5.33 1.95 -11.38
C TRP A 321 6.25 3.14 -11.06
N PRO A 322 5.80 4.13 -10.26
CA PRO A 322 4.47 4.28 -9.68
C PRO A 322 3.39 4.60 -10.73
N LEU A 323 2.23 3.96 -10.62
CA LEU A 323 1.11 4.14 -11.55
C LEU A 323 0.45 5.51 -11.37
N PHE A 324 0.23 5.89 -10.11
CA PHE A 324 -0.30 7.18 -9.74
C PHE A 324 0.86 8.14 -9.49
N ARG A 325 0.93 9.21 -10.26
CA ARG A 325 1.88 10.28 -10.04
C ARG A 325 1.16 11.41 -9.32
N TRP A 326 1.65 11.77 -8.16
CA TRP A 326 1.13 12.82 -7.31
C TRP A 326 1.61 14.18 -7.79
N ASP A 327 0.78 15.20 -7.57
CA ASP A 327 1.20 16.58 -7.70
C ASP A 327 2.39 16.85 -6.76
N GLY A 328 3.35 17.65 -7.20
CA GLY A 328 4.58 17.88 -6.44
C GLY A 328 4.40 18.74 -5.20
N GLY A 329 3.27 19.45 -5.09
CA GLY A 329 2.91 20.13 -3.85
C GLY A 329 2.84 19.15 -2.67
N LYS A 330 3.43 19.52 -1.52
CA LYS A 330 3.34 18.76 -0.25
C LYS A 330 1.90 18.59 0.27
N ASP A 331 0.95 19.26 -0.37
CA ASP A 331 -0.46 19.20 -0.03
C ASP A 331 -1.15 17.93 -0.55
N ASP A 332 -0.50 17.17 -1.46
CA ASP A 332 -1.07 15.98 -2.11
C ASP A 332 -2.50 16.23 -2.62
N LYS A 333 -2.75 17.38 -3.24
CA LYS A 333 -4.12 17.79 -3.61
C LYS A 333 -4.65 17.01 -4.82
N TYR A 334 -3.75 16.70 -5.75
CA TYR A 334 -4.09 16.00 -6.98
C TYR A 334 -3.18 14.80 -7.19
N PHE A 335 -3.72 13.78 -7.84
CA PHE A 335 -2.94 12.68 -8.38
C PHE A 335 -3.48 12.33 -9.75
N ALA A 336 -2.62 11.84 -10.63
CA ALA A 336 -3.00 11.47 -11.98
C ALA A 336 -2.52 10.07 -12.33
N ARG A 337 -3.28 9.43 -13.21
CA ARG A 337 -2.86 8.21 -13.91
C ARG A 337 -2.97 8.42 -15.42
N ILE A 338 -2.04 7.82 -16.13
CA ILE A 338 -2.11 7.67 -17.57
C ILE A 338 -3.02 6.49 -17.92
N GLY A 339 -3.81 6.64 -18.97
CA GLY A 339 -4.61 5.57 -19.57
C GLY A 339 -4.52 5.66 -21.09
N LYS A 340 -5.22 4.77 -21.80
CA LYS A 340 -5.22 4.78 -23.27
C LYS A 340 -5.85 6.06 -23.81
N ASN A 341 -5.04 6.93 -24.41
CA ASN A 341 -5.44 8.22 -25.00
C ASN A 341 -6.06 9.23 -24.01
N VAL A 342 -5.89 9.02 -22.70
CA VAL A 342 -6.47 9.87 -21.67
C VAL A 342 -5.54 9.97 -20.46
N ILE A 343 -5.61 11.10 -19.77
CA ILE A 343 -4.97 11.30 -18.47
C ILE A 343 -6.10 11.61 -17.48
N SER A 344 -6.22 10.77 -16.47
CA SER A 344 -7.25 10.91 -15.46
C SER A 344 -6.63 11.56 -14.24
N VAL A 345 -7.01 12.82 -13.98
CA VAL A 345 -6.58 13.60 -12.82
C VAL A 345 -7.70 13.55 -11.78
N TYR A 346 -7.34 13.18 -10.56
CA TYR A 346 -8.22 13.01 -9.42
C TYR A 346 -7.87 14.05 -8.35
N GLU A 347 -8.90 14.53 -7.65
CA GLU A 347 -8.76 15.37 -6.46
C GLU A 347 -8.84 14.51 -5.20
N THR A 348 -7.98 14.76 -4.21
CA THR A 348 -7.88 13.94 -3.01
C THR A 348 -8.94 14.21 -1.95
N GLU A 349 -9.64 15.34 -2.00
CA GLU A 349 -10.76 15.61 -1.09
C GLU A 349 -11.96 14.69 -1.38
N THR A 350 -12.23 14.43 -2.65
CA THR A 350 -13.42 13.67 -3.11
C THR A 350 -13.08 12.35 -3.79
N PHE A 351 -11.79 12.08 -4.04
CA PHE A 351 -11.31 10.96 -4.86
C PHE A 351 -12.04 10.81 -6.20
N SER A 352 -12.47 11.94 -6.75
CA SER A 352 -13.23 12.03 -7.99
C SER A 352 -12.41 12.76 -9.05
N LEU A 353 -12.77 12.55 -10.32
CA LEU A 353 -12.09 13.22 -11.44
C LEU A 353 -12.31 14.73 -11.34
N VAL A 354 -11.24 15.51 -11.54
CA VAL A 354 -11.32 16.97 -11.66
C VAL A 354 -12.27 17.33 -12.81
N ASP A 355 -13.27 18.18 -12.55
CA ASP A 355 -14.42 18.51 -13.43
C ASP A 355 -15.21 17.30 -13.97
N LYS A 356 -15.15 16.14 -13.31
CA LYS A 356 -15.80 14.89 -13.75
C LYS A 356 -15.37 14.41 -15.14
N LYS A 357 -14.28 14.93 -15.70
CA LYS A 357 -13.79 14.60 -17.06
C LYS A 357 -12.28 14.43 -17.06
N SER A 358 -11.83 13.30 -17.62
CA SER A 358 -10.41 13.07 -17.91
C SER A 358 -9.92 13.99 -19.02
N LEU A 359 -8.63 14.35 -18.96
CA LEU A 359 -7.96 15.09 -20.01
C LEU A 359 -7.76 14.15 -21.20
N LYS A 360 -8.42 14.44 -22.32
CA LYS A 360 -8.30 13.64 -23.55
C LYS A 360 -7.00 14.03 -24.26
N VAL A 361 -6.04 13.11 -24.31
CA VAL A 361 -4.74 13.31 -24.95
C VAL A 361 -4.40 12.05 -25.75
N GLU A 362 -4.59 12.13 -27.06
CA GLU A 362 -4.35 11.01 -27.95
C GLU A 362 -2.87 10.58 -27.93
N ASN A 363 -2.65 9.27 -27.79
CA ASN A 363 -1.34 8.62 -27.81
C ASN A 363 -0.31 9.23 -26.84
N VAL A 364 -0.76 9.71 -25.67
CA VAL A 364 0.15 10.08 -24.60
C VAL A 364 1.07 8.91 -24.25
N MET A 365 2.37 9.17 -24.23
CA MET A 365 3.39 8.15 -23.89
C MET A 365 3.85 8.29 -22.45
N ASP A 366 4.06 9.52 -21.97
CA ASP A 366 4.52 9.79 -20.62
C ASP A 366 4.03 11.15 -20.12
N PHE A 367 3.95 11.32 -18.80
CA PHE A 367 3.60 12.59 -18.16
C PHE A 367 4.28 12.75 -16.81
N CYS A 368 4.73 13.94 -16.43
CA CYS A 368 5.29 14.18 -15.10
C CYS A 368 4.76 15.47 -14.49
N TRP A 369 4.58 15.46 -13.17
CA TRP A 369 4.20 16.65 -12.42
C TRP A 369 5.41 17.53 -12.14
N SER A 370 5.17 18.84 -12.11
CA SER A 370 6.11 19.77 -11.50
C SER A 370 6.25 19.42 -10.00
N PRO A 371 7.47 19.41 -9.44
CA PRO A 371 7.72 19.13 -8.01
C PRO A 371 7.14 20.16 -7.03
N THR A 372 6.57 21.28 -7.51
CA THR A 372 6.11 22.37 -6.63
C THR A 372 4.75 22.94 -7.00
N ASP A 373 4.43 23.01 -8.30
CA ASP A 373 3.18 23.58 -8.80
C ASP A 373 2.29 22.50 -9.41
N PRO A 374 0.95 22.69 -9.46
CA PRO A 374 0.01 21.79 -10.12
C PRO A 374 0.07 21.91 -11.65
N ILE A 375 1.24 21.66 -12.24
CA ILE A 375 1.52 21.68 -13.67
C ILE A 375 1.94 20.29 -14.11
N ILE A 376 1.28 19.77 -15.12
CA ILE A 376 1.63 18.51 -15.76
C ILE A 376 2.40 18.78 -17.05
N ALA A 377 3.59 18.19 -17.20
CA ALA A 377 4.28 18.05 -18.47
C ALA A 377 3.86 16.76 -19.16
N LEU A 378 3.49 16.85 -20.44
CA LEU A 378 2.97 15.77 -21.26
C LEU A 378 3.88 15.52 -22.46
N PHE A 379 4.10 14.26 -22.82
CA PHE A 379 4.76 13.89 -24.06
C PHE A 379 3.87 13.05 -24.96
N VAL A 380 3.68 13.51 -26.19
CA VAL A 380 3.01 12.79 -27.28
C VAL A 380 4.01 12.59 -28.42
N PRO A 381 4.24 11.34 -28.89
CA PRO A 381 5.19 11.04 -29.94
C PRO A 381 4.64 11.42 -31.33
N GLU A 382 5.46 11.27 -32.36
CA GLU A 382 5.02 11.48 -33.75
C GLU A 382 4.00 10.43 -34.17
N LEU A 383 2.94 10.85 -34.89
CA LEU A 383 1.88 9.96 -35.37
C LEU A 383 1.77 9.99 -36.89
N GLY A 384 1.18 8.92 -37.44
CA GLY A 384 0.88 8.81 -38.88
C GLY A 384 2.11 8.89 -39.78
N GLY A 385 3.25 8.32 -39.35
CA GLY A 385 4.49 8.34 -40.13
C GLY A 385 5.17 9.71 -40.23
N GLY A 386 4.82 10.65 -39.34
CA GLY A 386 5.38 12.01 -39.30
C GLY A 386 4.41 13.11 -39.77
N ASN A 387 3.16 12.78 -40.06
CA ASN A 387 2.13 13.78 -40.42
C ASN A 387 1.73 14.67 -39.22
N GLN A 388 1.77 14.12 -38.01
CA GLN A 388 1.59 14.90 -36.79
C GLN A 388 2.91 14.92 -36.02
N PRO A 389 3.46 16.12 -35.72
CA PRO A 389 4.71 16.22 -35.00
C PRO A 389 4.54 15.76 -33.56
N ALA A 390 5.64 15.29 -32.96
CA ALA A 390 5.69 15.04 -31.53
C ALA A 390 5.51 16.38 -30.82
N ARG A 391 4.91 16.34 -29.63
CA ARG A 391 4.74 17.56 -28.83
C ARG A 391 4.98 17.30 -27.36
N VAL A 392 5.54 18.33 -26.73
CA VAL A 392 5.56 18.46 -25.29
C VAL A 392 4.66 19.61 -24.90
N SER A 393 3.69 19.34 -24.03
CA SER A 393 2.71 20.33 -23.55
C SER A 393 2.81 20.46 -22.03
N LEU A 394 2.68 21.68 -21.53
CA LEU A 394 2.54 22.01 -20.11
C LEU A 394 1.09 22.40 -19.85
N VAL A 395 0.41 21.66 -18.98
CA VAL A 395 -1.01 21.84 -18.66
C VAL A 395 -1.16 22.16 -17.18
N GLN A 396 -1.84 23.26 -16.87
CA GLN A 396 -2.13 23.66 -15.49
C GLN A 396 -3.44 23.02 -15.00
N ILE A 397 -3.40 22.47 -13.78
CA ILE A 397 -4.55 21.89 -13.08
C ILE A 397 -4.97 22.88 -11.96
N PRO A 398 -6.29 23.07 -11.69
CA PRO A 398 -7.44 22.31 -12.19
C PRO A 398 -8.02 22.76 -13.53
N ASN A 399 -7.70 23.97 -14.01
CA ASN A 399 -8.35 24.58 -15.19
C ASN A 399 -8.13 23.82 -16.52
N LYS A 400 -7.14 22.90 -16.56
CA LYS A 400 -6.70 22.17 -17.76
C LYS A 400 -6.28 23.12 -18.89
N GLU A 401 -5.76 24.29 -18.51
CA GLU A 401 -5.26 25.29 -19.45
C GLU A 401 -3.84 24.89 -19.90
N GLU A 402 -3.61 24.88 -21.22
CA GLU A 402 -2.30 24.61 -21.77
C GLU A 402 -1.45 25.88 -21.72
N LEU A 403 -0.49 25.93 -20.80
CA LEU A 403 0.39 27.08 -20.59
C LEU A 403 1.40 27.24 -21.72
N ARG A 404 1.91 26.12 -22.23
CA ARG A 404 2.94 26.10 -23.27
C ARG A 404 2.93 24.78 -24.01
N GLN A 405 3.12 24.84 -25.33
CA GLN A 405 3.38 23.68 -26.16
C GLN A 405 4.61 23.91 -27.04
N LYS A 406 5.39 22.84 -27.22
CA LYS A 406 6.53 22.78 -28.13
C LYS A 406 6.37 21.59 -29.06
N ASN A 407 6.34 21.86 -30.36
CA ASN A 407 6.37 20.82 -31.38
C ASN A 407 7.83 20.41 -31.66
N LEU A 408 8.03 19.11 -31.81
CA LEU A 408 9.30 18.45 -32.06
C LEU A 408 9.15 17.57 -33.30
N PHE A 409 10.22 17.49 -34.10
CA PHE A 409 10.22 16.77 -35.36
C PHE A 409 11.33 15.73 -35.39
N SER A 410 11.08 14.62 -36.10
CA SER A 410 11.96 13.47 -36.24
C SER A 410 12.37 12.87 -34.88
N VAL A 411 11.43 12.77 -33.93
CA VAL A 411 11.72 12.31 -32.55
C VAL A 411 11.66 10.80 -32.47
N SER A 412 12.70 10.19 -31.89
CA SER A 412 12.73 8.76 -31.57
C SER A 412 12.27 8.48 -30.14
N ASP A 413 12.77 9.26 -29.17
CA ASP A 413 12.47 9.10 -27.74
C ASP A 413 12.57 10.45 -27.03
N CYS A 414 11.88 10.57 -25.91
CA CYS A 414 11.81 11.79 -25.12
C CYS A 414 11.81 11.47 -23.62
N LYS A 415 12.66 12.14 -22.85
CA LYS A 415 12.70 12.03 -21.38
C LYS A 415 12.63 13.40 -20.74
N MET A 416 11.77 13.53 -19.74
CA MET A 416 11.49 14.78 -19.05
C MET A 416 12.14 14.77 -17.65
N TYR A 417 12.86 15.83 -17.31
CA TYR A 417 13.57 15.99 -16.05
C TYR A 417 13.23 17.33 -15.41
N TRP A 418 12.48 17.28 -14.31
CA TRP A 418 12.15 18.46 -13.52
C TRP A 418 13.26 18.82 -12.54
N GLN A 419 13.52 20.12 -12.39
CA GLN A 419 14.35 20.64 -11.30
C GLN A 419 13.55 20.67 -9.99
N SER A 420 14.21 20.47 -8.85
CA SER A 420 13.57 20.24 -7.54
C SER A 420 12.62 21.33 -7.05
N ASN A 421 12.81 22.58 -7.48
CA ASN A 421 11.95 23.72 -7.15
C ASN A 421 10.86 23.98 -8.21
N GLY A 422 10.85 23.21 -9.30
CA GLY A 422 9.94 23.40 -10.43
C GLY A 422 10.30 24.61 -11.31
N ASP A 423 11.47 25.21 -11.14
CA ASP A 423 11.87 26.40 -11.91
C ASP A 423 12.19 26.08 -13.37
N TYR A 424 12.71 24.86 -13.60
CA TYR A 424 13.17 24.40 -14.90
C TYR A 424 12.68 22.98 -15.21
N LEU A 425 12.36 22.76 -16.48
CA LEU A 425 12.12 21.44 -17.04
C LEU A 425 13.11 21.23 -18.19
N ALA A 426 13.90 20.16 -18.11
CA ALA A 426 14.73 19.70 -19.22
C ALA A 426 14.05 18.55 -19.93
N VAL A 427 13.86 18.69 -21.23
CA VAL A 427 13.35 17.64 -22.10
C VAL A 427 14.50 17.14 -22.95
N LYS A 428 15.01 15.95 -22.65
CA LYS A 428 15.98 15.25 -23.50
C LYS A 428 15.22 14.69 -24.69
N VAL A 429 15.58 15.11 -25.89
CA VAL A 429 14.97 14.65 -27.15
C VAL A 429 16.02 13.91 -27.94
N ASP A 430 15.76 12.63 -28.24
CA ASP A 430 16.54 11.85 -29.19
C ASP A 430 15.90 12.01 -30.58
N ARG A 431 16.67 12.47 -31.56
CA ARG A 431 16.20 12.78 -32.92
C ARG A 431 16.86 11.87 -33.95
N TYR A 432 16.08 11.39 -34.91
CA TYR A 432 16.59 10.68 -36.07
C TYR A 432 17.36 11.65 -36.99
N THR A 433 18.48 11.18 -37.54
CA THR A 433 19.13 11.88 -38.65
C THR A 433 18.29 11.77 -39.93
N LYS A 434 18.56 12.61 -40.93
CA LYS A 434 17.84 12.60 -42.22
C LYS A 434 17.81 11.22 -42.90
N THR A 435 18.86 10.42 -42.70
CA THR A 435 18.96 9.05 -43.26
C THR A 435 18.23 7.99 -42.42
N LYS A 436 17.71 8.37 -41.23
CA LYS A 436 17.10 7.49 -40.22
C LYS A 436 17.99 6.32 -39.74
N LYS A 437 19.30 6.37 -40.03
CA LYS A 437 20.26 5.32 -39.64
C LYS A 437 20.86 5.52 -38.25
N SER A 438 20.84 6.76 -37.74
CA SER A 438 21.41 7.12 -36.45
C SER A 438 20.54 8.15 -35.74
N THR A 439 20.74 8.28 -34.43
CA THR A 439 20.09 9.29 -33.59
C THR A 439 21.14 10.25 -33.03
N TYR A 440 20.74 11.50 -32.84
CA TYR A 440 21.49 12.50 -32.07
C TYR A 440 20.59 13.05 -30.97
N SER A 441 21.17 13.42 -29.84
CA SER A 441 20.42 13.87 -28.68
C SER A 441 20.57 15.38 -28.46
N GLY A 442 19.52 16.04 -28.00
CA GLY A 442 19.55 17.44 -27.58
C GLY A 442 18.62 17.68 -26.39
N PHE A 443 18.67 18.88 -25.82
CA PHE A 443 17.77 19.31 -24.76
C PHE A 443 16.93 20.50 -25.19
N GLU A 444 15.65 20.46 -24.83
CA GLU A 444 14.78 21.63 -24.81
C GLU A 444 14.58 22.01 -23.33
N LEU A 445 15.07 23.19 -22.94
CA LEU A 445 15.09 23.67 -21.56
C LEU A 445 14.01 24.74 -21.39
N PHE A 446 13.02 24.43 -20.57
CA PHE A 446 11.88 25.31 -20.27
C PHE A 446 12.14 26.08 -18.98
N ARG A 447 11.89 27.39 -18.99
CA ARG A 447 11.96 28.27 -17.82
C ARG A 447 10.55 28.56 -17.33
N ILE A 448 10.09 27.80 -16.35
CA ILE A 448 8.66 27.67 -16.02
C ILE A 448 8.11 28.92 -15.33
N LYS A 449 8.94 29.57 -14.49
CA LYS A 449 8.56 30.76 -13.72
C LYS A 449 8.72 32.08 -14.49
N GLU A 450 9.30 32.05 -15.69
CA GLU A 450 9.47 33.23 -16.53
C GLU A 450 8.24 33.46 -17.42
N ARG A 451 7.94 34.72 -17.74
CA ARG A 451 6.78 35.09 -18.58
C ARG A 451 6.84 34.38 -19.94
N ASP A 452 5.71 33.83 -20.37
CA ASP A 452 5.54 33.08 -21.63
C ASP A 452 6.36 31.77 -21.74
N ILE A 453 6.98 31.32 -20.64
CA ILE A 453 7.77 30.08 -20.52
C ILE A 453 8.78 29.97 -21.68
N PRO A 454 9.87 30.75 -21.66
CA PRO A 454 10.87 30.70 -22.70
C PRO A 454 11.53 29.32 -22.77
N ILE A 455 11.80 28.89 -24.00
CA ILE A 455 12.36 27.58 -24.31
C ILE A 455 13.71 27.79 -24.97
N GLU A 456 14.73 27.18 -24.41
CA GLU A 456 16.10 27.25 -24.91
C GLU A 456 16.53 25.88 -25.43
N VAL A 457 17.06 25.85 -26.65
CA VAL A 457 17.57 24.62 -27.27
C VAL A 457 19.05 24.50 -26.96
N LEU A 458 19.44 23.42 -26.29
CA LEU A 458 20.82 23.08 -26.02
C LEU A 458 21.21 21.85 -26.84
N GLU A 459 22.13 22.05 -27.79
CA GLU A 459 22.80 20.96 -28.51
C GLU A 459 24.19 20.74 -27.93
N LEU A 460 24.63 19.48 -27.88
CA LEU A 460 26.00 19.15 -27.52
C LEU A 460 26.97 19.59 -28.64
N GLU A 461 28.20 19.97 -28.25
CA GLU A 461 29.24 20.36 -29.21
C GLU A 461 29.56 19.25 -30.21
N ASN A 462 29.64 18.00 -29.73
CA ASN A 462 29.75 16.83 -30.59
C ASN A 462 28.38 16.20 -30.82
N LYS A 463 27.82 16.38 -32.01
CA LYS A 463 26.48 15.87 -32.37
C LYS A 463 26.38 14.35 -32.42
N ASN A 464 27.52 13.65 -32.47
CA ASN A 464 27.55 12.19 -32.44
C ASN A 464 27.53 11.62 -31.01
N ASP A 465 27.77 12.44 -30.00
CA ASP A 465 27.77 11.99 -28.61
C ASP A 465 26.34 11.63 -28.17
N LYS A 466 26.19 10.43 -27.62
CA LYS A 466 24.95 10.01 -26.98
C LYS A 466 24.90 10.51 -25.55
N ILE A 467 23.73 10.92 -25.10
CA ILE A 467 23.52 11.30 -23.69
C ILE A 467 23.25 10.04 -22.88
N ILE A 468 24.10 9.80 -21.89
CA ILE A 468 24.04 8.66 -20.98
C ILE A 468 23.21 9.01 -19.74
N ALA A 469 23.52 10.15 -19.10
CA ALA A 469 22.86 10.58 -17.88
C ALA A 469 22.71 12.11 -17.83
N PHE A 470 21.69 12.56 -17.11
CA PHE A 470 21.38 13.96 -16.87
C PHE A 470 20.94 14.12 -15.41
N ALA A 471 21.42 15.16 -14.74
CA ALA A 471 20.96 15.50 -13.40
C ALA A 471 21.02 17.01 -13.11
N TRP A 472 19.89 17.56 -12.65
CA TRP A 472 19.79 18.91 -12.10
C TRP A 472 20.49 19.00 -10.74
N GLU A 473 21.13 20.13 -10.48
CA GLU A 473 21.52 20.49 -9.12
C GLU A 473 20.27 20.81 -8.29
N PRO A 474 20.05 20.12 -7.14
CA PRO A 474 18.96 20.44 -6.24
C PRO A 474 19.04 21.89 -5.75
N LYS A 475 17.89 22.58 -5.77
CA LYS A 475 17.75 23.99 -5.35
C LYS A 475 18.69 24.96 -6.08
N GLY A 476 19.25 24.55 -7.22
CA GLY A 476 20.22 25.32 -8.00
C GLY A 476 19.77 25.58 -9.43
N HIS A 477 20.65 26.25 -10.19
CA HIS A 477 20.46 26.57 -11.61
C HIS A 477 21.41 25.79 -12.52
N ARG A 478 22.22 24.88 -11.95
CA ARG A 478 23.21 24.10 -12.67
C ARG A 478 22.70 22.71 -12.97
N PHE A 479 23.27 22.07 -13.97
CA PHE A 479 23.05 20.66 -14.26
C PHE A 479 24.29 20.04 -14.86
N ALA A 480 24.37 18.72 -14.77
CA ALA A 480 25.45 17.93 -15.32
C ALA A 480 24.88 16.93 -16.34
N VAL A 481 25.65 16.70 -17.40
CA VAL A 481 25.31 15.76 -18.47
C VAL A 481 26.51 14.85 -18.71
N ILE A 482 26.30 13.53 -18.65
CA ILE A 482 27.25 12.54 -19.12
C ILE A 482 26.93 12.26 -20.58
N HIS A 483 27.89 12.45 -21.47
CA HIS A 483 27.73 12.24 -22.91
C HIS A 483 28.97 11.61 -23.55
N GLY A 484 28.77 10.99 -24.71
CA GLY A 484 29.82 10.30 -25.47
C GLY A 484 29.63 8.78 -25.44
N ASP A 485 30.66 8.06 -25.86
CA ASP A 485 30.64 6.61 -25.94
C ASP A 485 31.30 5.94 -24.72
N ASN A 486 30.75 4.80 -24.32
CA ASN A 486 31.35 3.94 -23.32
C ASN A 486 32.67 3.33 -23.86
N PRO A 487 33.70 3.14 -23.01
CA PRO A 487 33.69 3.17 -21.55
C PRO A 487 34.23 4.47 -20.90
N LYS A 488 34.56 5.50 -21.69
CA LYS A 488 35.16 6.74 -21.18
C LYS A 488 34.38 7.99 -21.65
N PRO A 489 33.11 8.14 -21.22
CA PRO A 489 32.34 9.33 -21.56
C PRO A 489 32.93 10.62 -20.99
N ASP A 490 32.50 11.73 -21.59
CA ASP A 490 32.77 13.08 -21.14
C ASP A 490 31.61 13.58 -20.25
N ILE A 491 31.91 14.46 -19.31
CA ILE A 491 30.94 15.00 -18.37
C ILE A 491 30.97 16.52 -18.46
N SER A 492 29.88 17.10 -18.95
CA SER A 492 29.76 18.55 -19.11
C SER A 492 28.83 19.16 -18.07
N PHE A 493 29.25 20.30 -17.53
CA PHE A 493 28.49 21.08 -16.56
C PHE A 493 27.96 22.35 -17.22
N TYR A 494 26.71 22.67 -16.97
CA TYR A 494 26.01 23.81 -17.53
C TYR A 494 25.30 24.60 -16.42
N SER A 495 24.96 25.85 -16.71
CA SER A 495 24.09 26.68 -15.88
C SER A 495 23.03 27.37 -16.71
N MET A 496 21.80 27.40 -16.22
CA MET A 496 20.68 28.18 -16.76
C MET A 496 20.87 29.70 -16.58
N ARG A 497 21.84 30.13 -15.76
CA ARG A 497 22.17 31.54 -15.56
C ARG A 497 23.61 31.79 -15.98
N SER A 498 23.83 32.82 -16.79
CA SER A 498 25.16 33.35 -17.08
C SER A 498 25.41 34.62 -16.27
N THR A 499 26.67 34.89 -15.92
CA THR A 499 27.10 36.10 -15.21
C THR A 499 26.76 37.39 -15.95
N HIS A 500 26.59 37.32 -17.28
CA HIS A 500 26.30 38.47 -18.14
C HIS A 500 24.90 38.43 -18.77
N SER A 501 24.16 37.32 -18.64
CA SER A 501 22.79 37.20 -19.14
C SER A 501 22.01 36.13 -18.37
N SER A 502 20.86 36.49 -17.81
CA SER A 502 19.98 35.56 -17.09
C SER A 502 19.22 34.60 -18.02
N GLY A 503 19.14 34.92 -19.31
CA GLY A 503 18.30 34.22 -20.29
C GLY A 503 19.01 33.23 -21.22
N ARG A 504 20.31 32.94 -21.03
CA ARG A 504 21.04 31.94 -21.83
C ARG A 504 21.75 30.93 -20.96
N VAL A 505 21.71 29.68 -21.40
CA VAL A 505 22.47 28.56 -20.87
C VAL A 505 23.94 28.76 -21.22
N SER A 506 24.79 28.66 -20.20
CA SER A 506 26.24 28.71 -20.37
C SER A 506 26.86 27.41 -19.93
N LYS A 507 27.74 26.88 -20.77
CA LYS A 507 28.64 25.77 -20.43
C LYS A 507 29.71 26.27 -19.47
N LEU A 508 29.89 25.55 -18.36
CA LEU A 508 30.87 25.89 -17.32
C LEU A 508 32.20 25.19 -17.58
N THR A 509 32.17 23.87 -17.76
CA THR A 509 33.37 23.05 -18.01
C THR A 509 32.99 21.66 -18.53
N THR A 510 33.97 20.94 -19.07
CA THR A 510 33.86 19.52 -19.44
C THR A 510 35.01 18.73 -18.84
N LEU A 511 34.69 17.67 -18.13
CA LEU A 511 35.64 16.67 -17.66
C LEU A 511 35.69 15.54 -18.67
N LYS A 512 36.83 15.38 -19.35
CA LYS A 512 36.97 14.37 -20.40
C LYS A 512 37.37 12.99 -19.88
N GLY A 513 36.93 11.94 -20.56
CA GLY A 513 37.41 10.57 -20.41
C GLY A 513 37.21 9.97 -19.02
N LYS A 514 36.00 10.05 -18.46
CA LYS A 514 35.64 9.56 -17.12
C LYS A 514 34.88 8.24 -17.21
N GLN A 515 35.15 7.31 -16.30
CA GLN A 515 34.40 6.04 -16.18
C GLN A 515 33.17 6.25 -15.29
N ALA A 516 32.21 7.04 -15.75
CA ALA A 516 30.97 7.28 -15.01
C ALA A 516 29.75 7.17 -15.93
N ASN A 517 28.67 6.58 -15.40
CA ASN A 517 27.39 6.45 -16.09
C ASN A 517 26.21 6.92 -15.22
N ALA A 518 26.46 7.33 -13.97
CA ALA A 518 25.47 7.85 -13.04
C ALA A 518 25.95 9.14 -12.37
N LEU A 519 25.00 10.04 -12.12
CA LEU A 519 25.20 11.35 -11.47
C LEU A 519 24.35 11.42 -10.20
N PHE A 520 24.98 11.70 -9.06
CA PHE A 520 24.29 11.88 -7.78
C PHE A 520 24.68 13.21 -7.15
N TRP A 521 23.77 14.19 -7.16
CA TRP A 521 23.98 15.46 -6.48
C TRP A 521 23.70 15.34 -4.98
N SER A 522 24.46 16.07 -4.17
CA SER A 522 24.09 16.29 -2.78
C SER A 522 22.77 17.08 -2.72
N PRO A 523 21.85 16.75 -1.80
CA PRO A 523 20.62 17.52 -1.59
C PRO A 523 20.86 19.00 -1.23
N GLY A 524 22.02 19.32 -0.64
CA GLY A 524 22.45 20.70 -0.38
C GLY A 524 23.06 21.42 -1.60
N GLY A 525 23.11 20.76 -2.76
CA GLY A 525 23.82 21.23 -3.94
C GLY A 525 25.35 21.18 -3.76
N ARG A 526 26.08 21.93 -4.60
CA ARG A 526 27.55 22.10 -4.57
C ARG A 526 28.37 20.85 -4.89
N PHE A 527 28.11 19.72 -4.24
CA PHE A 527 28.83 18.47 -4.43
C PHE A 527 28.04 17.50 -5.32
N ILE A 528 28.74 16.81 -6.19
CA ILE A 528 28.20 15.79 -7.08
C ILE A 528 29.15 14.59 -7.10
N ILE A 529 28.58 13.40 -7.03
CA ILE A 529 29.29 12.13 -7.22
C ILE A 529 29.09 11.68 -8.66
N LEU A 530 30.21 11.41 -9.33
CA LEU A 530 30.27 10.85 -10.67
C LEU A 530 30.60 9.36 -10.52
N ALA A 531 29.62 8.49 -10.69
CA ALA A 531 29.76 7.07 -10.38
C ALA A 531 29.69 6.20 -11.64
N GLY A 532 30.50 5.14 -11.67
CA GLY A 532 30.37 4.03 -12.61
C GLY A 532 29.66 2.86 -11.93
N LEU A 533 28.43 2.56 -12.33
CA LEU A 533 27.62 1.47 -11.77
C LEU A 533 27.41 0.35 -12.80
N LYS A 534 27.12 -0.88 -12.32
CA LYS A 534 26.77 -2.08 -13.13
C LYS A 534 27.79 -2.39 -14.25
N GLY A 535 28.94 -2.96 -13.88
CA GLY A 535 29.98 -3.42 -14.81
C GLY A 535 30.99 -2.35 -15.25
N PHE A 536 30.95 -1.17 -14.63
CA PHE A 536 31.97 -0.12 -14.74
C PHE A 536 33.00 -0.12 -13.59
N ASN A 537 32.89 -1.07 -12.67
CA ASN A 537 33.86 -1.34 -11.59
C ASN A 537 34.78 -2.49 -11.98
#